data_AF-A0A3Q9I6L1-F1
#
_entry.id   AF-A0A3Q9I6L1-F1
#
_cell.length_a   1.000
_cell.length_b   1.000
_cell.length_c   1.000
_cell.angle_alpha   90.00
_cell.angle_beta   90.00
_cell.angle_gamma   90.00
#
_symmetry.space_group_name_H-M   'P 1'
#
loop_
_entity.id
_entity.type
_entity.pdbx_description
1 polymer ?
#
loop_
_entity_poly.entity_id
_entity_poly.type
_entity_poly.pdbx_seq_one_letter_code
_entity_poly.pdbx_strand_id
1 'polypeptide(L)'
;MVIEYVYTGLNGSPIEKYKYKKETITYLELKRPEIPIHRITIQYGVKEMIYYATVETTSGIMFDVRKLSNGELEDDYDYTIIWMDKVSQEITTFVKKEFNEQASVVFKTTSQISITLHEPFQGDRSLRQCFETIEWISSEQRTQTNISFIFDSHSIYISDKEWGSINHWRDLSKYVMEDS
;
A
#
# COMPACT_ATOMS: atom_id res chain seq x y z
N MET A 1 42.37 2.88 27.17
CA MET A 1 41.68 3.24 25.91
C MET A 1 40.99 1.99 25.42
N VAL A 2 39.67 1.92 25.54
CA VAL A 2 38.89 0.76 25.07
C VAL A 2 38.48 1.07 23.64
N ILE A 3 38.99 0.28 22.68
CA ILE A 3 38.57 0.34 21.28
C ILE A 3 37.48 -0.72 21.13
N GLU A 4 36.22 -0.29 21.13
CA GLU A 4 35.10 -1.18 20.81
C GLU A 4 35.02 -1.34 19.30
N TYR A 5 35.32 -2.55 18.84
CA TYR A 5 35.07 -2.95 17.46
C TYR A 5 33.56 -3.17 17.28
N VAL A 6 32.89 -2.19 16.69
CA VAL A 6 31.50 -2.35 16.25
C VAL A 6 31.51 -3.21 14.99
N TYR A 7 31.17 -4.48 15.14
CA TYR A 7 31.04 -5.42 14.02
C TYR A 7 29.91 -4.98 13.09
N THR A 8 30.26 -4.51 11.90
CA THR A 8 29.30 -4.22 10.84
C THR A 8 29.03 -5.51 10.08
N GLY A 9 28.05 -6.29 10.54
CA GLY A 9 27.57 -7.45 9.81
C GLY A 9 26.91 -7.07 8.47
N LEU A 10 26.17 -8.00 7.88
CA LEU A 10 25.39 -7.82 6.63
C LEU A 10 24.35 -6.69 6.67
N ASN A 11 24.23 -5.96 7.79
CA ASN A 11 23.24 -4.91 8.04
C ASN A 11 23.83 -3.48 8.01
N GLY A 12 25.10 -3.33 7.62
CA GLY A 12 25.80 -2.06 7.59
C GLY A 12 26.26 -1.56 8.98
N SER A 13 26.78 -0.34 9.01
CA SER A 13 27.17 0.37 10.24
C SER A 13 25.96 0.97 10.97
N PRO A 14 25.71 0.61 12.25
CA PRO A 14 24.61 1.19 13.03
C PRO A 14 24.65 2.73 13.11
N ILE A 15 25.86 3.30 13.16
CA ILE A 15 26.07 4.75 13.21
C ILE A 15 25.64 5.39 11.88
N GLU A 16 26.06 4.82 10.77
CA GLU A 16 25.69 5.32 9.44
C GLU A 16 24.19 5.14 9.17
N LYS A 17 23.60 4.03 9.62
CA LYS A 17 22.15 3.80 9.59
C LYS A 17 21.39 4.90 10.34
N TYR A 18 21.86 5.29 11.52
CA TYR A 18 21.25 6.36 12.32
C TYR A 18 21.39 7.74 11.66
N LYS A 19 22.58 8.05 11.10
CA LYS A 19 22.80 9.29 10.34
C LYS A 19 21.87 9.36 9.12
N TYR A 20 21.82 8.30 8.34
CA TYR A 20 20.95 8.21 7.17
C TYR A 20 19.48 8.41 7.53
N LYS A 21 19.00 7.79 8.62
CA LYS A 21 17.63 8.00 9.10
C LYS A 21 17.32 9.48 9.36
N LYS A 22 18.24 10.21 10.01
CA LYS A 22 18.07 11.64 10.26
C LYS A 22 18.06 12.46 8.97
N GLU A 23 18.99 12.18 8.06
CA GLU A 23 19.05 12.82 6.74
C GLU A 23 17.72 12.63 5.99
N THR A 24 17.19 11.40 5.98
CA THR A 24 15.89 11.08 5.36
C THR A 24 14.74 11.86 5.99
N ILE A 25 14.65 11.93 7.31
CA ILE A 25 13.58 12.69 8.00
C ILE A 25 13.64 14.16 7.59
N THR A 26 14.80 14.80 7.72
CA THR A 26 14.97 16.22 7.37
C THR A 26 14.68 16.47 5.90
N TYR A 27 15.12 15.58 5.01
CA TYR A 27 14.81 15.67 3.58
C TYR A 27 13.30 15.64 3.31
N LEU A 28 12.56 14.72 3.94
CA LEU A 28 11.12 14.60 3.74
C LEU A 28 10.36 15.78 4.36
N GLU A 29 10.74 16.25 5.54
CA GLU A 29 10.15 17.44 6.16
C GLU A 29 10.30 18.70 5.29
N LEU A 30 11.41 18.81 4.55
CA LEU A 30 11.68 19.94 3.65
C LEU A 30 11.01 19.79 2.28
N LYS A 31 11.13 18.61 1.66
CA LYS A 31 10.67 18.39 0.28
C LYS A 31 9.19 18.04 0.21
N ARG A 32 8.65 17.39 1.24
CA ARG A 32 7.29 16.83 1.29
C ARG A 32 6.55 17.15 2.60
N PRO A 33 6.50 18.43 3.04
CA PRO A 33 5.84 18.80 4.28
C PRO A 33 4.34 18.43 4.34
N GLU A 34 3.72 18.22 3.18
CA GLU A 34 2.32 17.83 3.04
C GLU A 34 2.01 16.37 3.38
N ILE A 35 3.03 15.49 3.44
CA ILE A 35 2.81 14.05 3.63
C ILE A 35 2.85 13.70 5.12
N PRO A 36 1.75 13.21 5.70
CA PRO A 36 1.76 12.66 7.05
C PRO A 36 2.50 11.31 7.07
N ILE A 37 3.71 11.30 7.63
CA ILE A 37 4.54 10.09 7.74
C ILE A 37 4.11 9.28 8.97
N HIS A 38 3.78 8.00 8.77
CA HIS A 38 3.51 7.04 9.84
C HIS A 38 4.80 6.36 10.33
N ARG A 39 5.63 5.88 9.40
CA ARG A 39 6.81 5.08 9.72
C ARG A 39 7.94 5.25 8.71
N ILE A 40 9.18 5.15 9.17
CA ILE A 40 10.38 5.08 8.33
C ILE A 40 11.24 3.89 8.77
N THR A 41 11.50 2.98 7.85
CA THR A 41 12.31 1.78 8.06
C THR A 41 13.59 1.86 7.22
N ILE A 42 14.76 1.78 7.86
CA ILE A 42 16.05 1.81 7.16
C ILE A 42 16.59 0.40 6.95
N GLN A 43 16.98 0.12 5.72
CA GLN A 43 17.57 -1.14 5.27
C GLN A 43 18.94 -0.88 4.62
N TYR A 44 19.76 -1.93 4.54
CA TYR A 44 21.10 -1.87 3.94
C TYR A 44 21.22 -2.89 2.82
N GLY A 45 21.56 -2.42 1.63
CA GLY A 45 21.74 -3.24 0.45
C GLY A 45 23.18 -3.69 0.38
N VAL A 46 23.44 -4.95 0.67
CA VAL A 46 24.81 -5.51 0.66
C VAL A 46 25.43 -5.47 -0.73
N LYS A 47 24.62 -5.64 -1.79
CA LYS A 47 25.12 -5.67 -3.17
C LYS A 47 25.54 -4.29 -3.66
N GLU A 48 24.73 -3.28 -3.37
CA GLU A 48 24.96 -1.89 -3.77
C GLU A 48 25.79 -1.12 -2.75
N MET A 49 25.95 -1.67 -1.54
CA MET A 49 26.61 -1.06 -0.38
C MET A 49 25.98 0.29 0.03
N ILE A 50 24.67 0.46 -0.17
CA ILE A 50 23.93 1.69 0.14
C ILE A 50 22.82 1.46 1.17
N TYR A 51 22.42 2.52 1.87
CA TYR A 51 21.20 2.53 2.65
C TYR A 51 20.02 2.98 1.80
N TYR A 52 18.86 2.39 2.07
CA TYR A 52 17.57 2.83 1.56
C TYR A 52 16.58 2.90 2.71
N ALA A 53 15.64 3.84 2.61
CA ALA A 53 14.60 4.07 3.58
C ALA A 53 13.25 3.78 2.94
N THR A 54 12.50 2.85 3.49
CA THR A 54 11.11 2.66 3.12
C THR A 54 10.24 3.51 4.05
N VAL A 55 9.47 4.41 3.47
CA VAL A 55 8.60 5.37 4.14
C VAL A 55 7.16 4.92 3.97
N GLU A 56 6.41 4.90 5.05
CA GLU A 56 4.98 4.57 5.08
C GLU A 56 4.21 5.82 5.54
N THR A 57 3.25 6.26 4.74
CA THR A 57 2.34 7.37 5.06
C THR A 57 1.21 6.90 5.98
N THR A 58 0.46 7.83 6.57
CA THR A 58 -0.76 7.46 7.34
C THR A 58 -1.87 6.88 6.49
N SER A 59 -1.83 7.04 5.16
CA SER A 59 -2.73 6.37 4.21
C SER A 59 -2.28 4.95 3.85
N GLY A 60 -1.18 4.47 4.45
CA GLY A 60 -0.62 3.14 4.18
C GLY A 60 0.20 3.07 2.90
N ILE A 61 0.48 4.22 2.27
CA ILE A 61 1.25 4.25 1.02
C ILE A 61 2.74 4.13 1.36
N MET A 62 3.45 3.29 0.60
CA MET A 62 4.87 3.04 0.77
C MET A 62 5.69 3.56 -0.40
N PHE A 63 6.80 4.23 -0.12
CA PHE A 63 7.80 4.66 -1.10
C PHE A 63 9.21 4.59 -0.53
N ASP A 64 10.21 4.62 -1.42
CA ASP A 64 11.60 4.52 -1.04
C ASP A 64 12.33 5.85 -1.20
N VAL A 65 13.21 6.13 -0.23
CA VAL A 65 14.21 7.18 -0.30
C VAL A 65 15.58 6.53 -0.36
N ARG A 66 16.36 6.89 -1.38
CA ARG A 66 17.71 6.35 -1.62
C ARG A 66 18.75 7.45 -1.67
N LYS A 67 19.99 7.11 -1.30
CA LYS A 67 21.16 7.97 -1.51
C LYS A 67 21.75 7.72 -2.89
N LEU A 68 21.87 8.77 -3.68
CA LEU A 68 22.53 8.75 -4.98
C LEU A 68 24.06 8.73 -4.80
N SER A 69 24.78 8.42 -5.87
CA SER A 69 26.26 8.37 -5.87
C SER A 69 26.92 9.73 -5.56
N ASN A 70 26.23 10.83 -5.82
CA ASN A 70 26.64 12.19 -5.46
C ASN A 70 26.37 12.57 -3.99
N GLY A 71 25.74 11.67 -3.22
CA GLY A 71 25.37 11.89 -1.83
C GLY A 71 24.03 12.57 -1.60
N GLU A 72 23.31 12.97 -2.66
CA GLU A 72 21.97 13.53 -2.55
C GLU A 72 20.93 12.43 -2.28
N LEU A 73 19.80 12.82 -1.69
CA LEU A 73 18.65 11.94 -1.50
C LEU A 73 17.64 12.13 -2.63
N GLU A 74 17.08 11.01 -3.08
CA GLU A 74 15.99 10.95 -4.04
C GLU A 74 14.88 10.07 -3.48
N ASP A 75 13.63 10.50 -3.65
CA ASP A 75 12.43 9.72 -3.39
C ASP A 75 11.72 9.37 -4.69
N ASP A 76 11.05 8.22 -4.72
CA ASP A 76 10.19 7.82 -5.84
C ASP A 76 8.71 8.18 -5.61
N TYR A 77 8.41 9.10 -4.69
CA TYR A 77 7.04 9.49 -4.34
C TYR A 77 6.24 9.99 -5.55
N ASP A 78 6.79 10.87 -6.39
CA ASP A 78 6.04 11.41 -7.54
C ASP A 78 5.75 10.35 -8.61
N TYR A 79 6.68 9.40 -8.78
CA TYR A 79 6.53 8.31 -9.74
C TYR A 79 5.56 7.24 -9.23
N THR A 80 5.55 7.00 -7.93
CA THR A 80 4.79 5.90 -7.31
C THR A 80 3.43 6.35 -6.80
N ILE A 81 3.24 7.60 -6.36
CA ILE A 81 2.20 7.93 -5.35
C ILE A 81 1.22 9.03 -5.72
N ILE A 82 1.55 10.12 -6.43
CA ILE A 82 0.57 11.23 -6.62
C ILE A 82 -0.74 10.73 -7.21
N TRP A 83 -0.65 9.83 -8.19
CA TRP A 83 -1.84 9.22 -8.78
C TRP A 83 -2.48 8.21 -7.83
N MET A 84 -1.71 7.37 -7.12
CA MET A 84 -2.27 6.40 -6.17
C MET A 84 -2.96 7.05 -4.97
N ASP A 85 -2.47 8.16 -4.42
CA ASP A 85 -3.11 8.82 -3.28
C ASP A 85 -4.46 9.40 -3.72
N LYS A 86 -4.50 10.08 -4.87
CA LYS A 86 -5.76 10.57 -5.46
C LYS A 86 -6.75 9.42 -5.74
N VAL A 87 -6.29 8.37 -6.41
CA VAL A 87 -7.08 7.17 -6.71
C VAL A 87 -7.57 6.52 -5.41
N SER A 88 -6.71 6.45 -4.38
CA SER A 88 -7.05 5.86 -3.08
C SER A 88 -8.14 6.63 -2.37
N GLN A 89 -8.10 7.97 -2.42
CA GLN A 89 -9.13 8.83 -1.83
C GLN A 89 -10.45 8.70 -2.59
N GLU A 90 -10.41 8.65 -3.92
CA GLU A 90 -11.60 8.45 -4.75
C GLU A 90 -12.24 7.08 -4.50
N ILE A 91 -11.44 6.01 -4.48
CA ILE A 91 -11.90 4.65 -4.16
C ILE A 91 -12.45 4.59 -2.73
N THR A 92 -11.75 5.15 -1.75
CA THR A 92 -12.22 5.18 -0.36
C THR A 92 -13.54 5.90 -0.23
N THR A 93 -13.70 7.04 -0.90
CA THR A 93 -14.94 7.82 -0.90
C THR A 93 -16.08 7.04 -1.56
N PHE A 94 -15.83 6.42 -2.71
CA PHE A 94 -16.81 5.61 -3.40
C PHE A 94 -17.25 4.40 -2.56
N VAL A 95 -16.30 3.62 -2.05
CA VAL A 95 -16.57 2.42 -1.24
C VAL A 95 -17.32 2.79 0.03
N LYS A 96 -16.93 3.85 0.73
CA LYS A 96 -17.68 4.29 1.92
C LYS A 96 -19.11 4.69 1.59
N LYS A 97 -19.34 5.34 0.45
CA LYS A 97 -20.69 5.65 -0.01
C LYS A 97 -21.50 4.37 -0.29
N GLU A 98 -20.89 3.40 -0.97
CA GLU A 98 -21.55 2.15 -1.37
C GLU A 98 -21.86 1.22 -0.19
N PHE A 99 -21.01 1.26 0.84
CA PHE A 99 -21.10 0.44 2.05
C PHE A 99 -21.49 1.25 3.30
N ASN A 100 -22.18 2.38 3.13
CA ASN A 100 -22.72 3.21 4.23
C ASN A 100 -21.72 3.51 5.38
N GLU A 101 -20.49 3.90 5.05
CA GLU A 101 -19.38 4.19 5.97
C GLU A 101 -18.85 2.98 6.77
N GLN A 102 -19.37 1.77 6.53
CA GLN A 102 -18.92 0.55 7.24
C GLN A 102 -17.69 -0.09 6.60
N ALA A 103 -16.99 0.63 5.74
CA ALA A 103 -15.86 0.13 4.98
C ALA A 103 -14.55 0.85 5.30
N SER A 104 -13.47 0.09 5.35
CA SER A 104 -12.09 0.56 5.43
C SER A 104 -11.34 0.08 4.20
N VAL A 105 -10.66 0.98 3.50
CA VAL A 105 -9.89 0.66 2.29
C VAL A 105 -8.40 0.77 2.63
N VAL A 106 -7.65 -0.27 2.29
CA VAL A 106 -6.20 -0.36 2.47
C VAL A 106 -5.56 -0.75 1.15
N PHE A 107 -4.62 0.05 0.68
CA PHE A 107 -3.79 -0.26 -0.48
C PHE A 107 -2.54 -0.97 0.02
N LYS A 108 -2.43 -2.29 -0.21
CA LYS A 108 -1.27 -3.07 0.26
C LYS A 108 -0.05 -2.87 -0.63
N THR A 109 -0.28 -2.68 -1.93
CA THR A 109 0.74 -2.41 -2.96
C THR A 109 0.13 -1.60 -4.09
N THR A 110 0.93 -1.21 -5.09
CA THR A 110 0.45 -0.66 -6.37
C THR A 110 -0.50 -1.62 -7.12
N SER A 111 -0.55 -2.88 -6.74
CA SER A 111 -1.27 -3.97 -7.41
C SER A 111 -2.26 -4.71 -6.50
N GLN A 112 -2.56 -4.18 -5.31
CA GLN A 112 -3.54 -4.80 -4.42
C GLN A 112 -4.33 -3.78 -3.59
N ILE A 113 -5.64 -3.88 -3.70
CA ILE A 113 -6.63 -3.16 -2.89
C ILE A 113 -7.31 -4.15 -1.95
N SER A 114 -7.36 -3.81 -0.66
CA SER A 114 -8.08 -4.56 0.36
C SER A 114 -9.20 -3.69 0.94
N ILE A 115 -10.44 -4.14 0.82
CA ILE A 115 -11.63 -3.48 1.34
C ILE A 115 -12.15 -4.34 2.50
N THR A 116 -12.03 -3.83 3.71
CA THR A 116 -12.58 -4.46 4.92
C THR A 116 -13.94 -3.85 5.20
N LEU A 117 -14.95 -4.71 5.31
CA LEU A 117 -16.35 -4.39 5.54
C LEU A 117 -16.71 -4.88 6.95
N HIS A 118 -17.12 -3.97 7.81
CA HIS A 118 -17.52 -4.26 9.19
C HIS A 118 -19.00 -4.71 9.23
N GLU A 119 -19.34 -5.65 8.35
CA GLU A 119 -20.66 -6.26 8.23
C GLU A 119 -20.58 -7.73 7.79
N PRO A 120 -21.58 -8.56 8.12
CA PRO A 120 -21.63 -9.95 7.66
C PRO A 120 -21.92 -10.05 6.16
N PHE A 121 -21.47 -11.12 5.54
CA PHE A 121 -21.78 -11.42 4.14
C PHE A 121 -23.29 -11.74 3.96
N GLN A 122 -23.96 -11.00 3.07
CA GLN A 122 -25.42 -11.06 2.85
C GLN A 122 -25.79 -11.74 1.53
N GLY A 123 -24.94 -12.64 1.02
CA GLY A 123 -25.20 -13.36 -0.23
C GLY A 123 -25.28 -12.41 -1.44
N ASP A 124 -26.37 -12.50 -2.20
CA ASP A 124 -26.59 -11.74 -3.44
C ASP A 124 -26.38 -10.22 -3.29
N ARG A 125 -26.75 -9.64 -2.13
CA ARG A 125 -26.58 -8.21 -1.89
C ARG A 125 -25.09 -7.83 -1.86
N SER A 126 -24.30 -8.54 -1.06
CA SER A 126 -22.86 -8.31 -0.96
C SER A 126 -22.16 -8.54 -2.30
N LEU A 127 -22.54 -9.58 -3.04
CA LEU A 127 -21.99 -9.85 -4.37
C LEU A 127 -22.27 -8.70 -5.36
N ARG A 128 -23.46 -8.11 -5.33
CA ARG A 128 -23.80 -6.96 -6.19
C ARG A 128 -22.95 -5.74 -5.85
N GLN A 129 -22.84 -5.38 -4.58
CA GLN A 129 -22.03 -4.23 -4.16
C GLN A 129 -20.54 -4.43 -4.48
N CYS A 130 -20.01 -5.64 -4.28
CA CYS A 130 -18.65 -5.98 -4.69
C CYS A 130 -18.46 -5.83 -6.20
N PHE A 131 -19.40 -6.34 -7.00
CA PHE A 131 -19.36 -6.25 -8.45
C PHE A 131 -19.40 -4.80 -8.94
N GLU A 132 -20.33 -3.99 -8.43
CA GLU A 132 -20.44 -2.56 -8.77
C GLU A 132 -19.16 -1.79 -8.40
N THR A 133 -18.54 -2.14 -7.27
CA THR A 133 -17.24 -1.58 -6.86
C THR A 133 -16.12 -1.96 -7.84
N ILE A 134 -16.06 -3.23 -8.27
CA ILE A 134 -15.05 -3.68 -9.23
C ILE A 134 -15.26 -3.00 -10.60
N GLU A 135 -16.50 -2.93 -11.08
CA GLU A 135 -16.82 -2.27 -12.35
C GLU A 135 -16.40 -0.81 -12.33
N TRP A 136 -16.72 -0.09 -11.25
CA TRP A 136 -16.35 1.31 -11.11
C TRP A 136 -14.82 1.52 -11.04
N ILE A 137 -14.10 0.70 -10.26
CA ILE A 137 -12.62 0.75 -10.20
C ILE A 137 -12.04 0.45 -11.59
N SER A 138 -12.59 -0.53 -12.30
CA SER A 138 -12.12 -0.90 -13.63
C SER A 138 -12.35 0.18 -14.67
N SER A 139 -13.51 0.82 -14.67
CA SER A 139 -13.89 1.78 -15.70
C SER A 139 -13.25 3.15 -15.48
N GLU A 140 -13.31 3.68 -14.25
CA GLU A 140 -12.92 5.05 -13.94
C GLU A 140 -11.43 5.18 -13.66
N GLN A 141 -10.84 4.20 -12.95
CA GLN A 141 -9.45 4.30 -12.51
C GLN A 141 -8.47 3.67 -13.51
N ARG A 142 -8.98 2.91 -14.50
CA ARG A 142 -8.19 2.18 -15.52
C ARG A 142 -7.08 1.31 -14.91
N THR A 143 -7.31 0.82 -13.69
CA THR A 143 -6.35 0.01 -12.95
C THR A 143 -6.72 -1.45 -13.04
N GLN A 144 -5.78 -2.30 -13.45
CA GLN A 144 -5.89 -3.73 -13.25
C GLN A 144 -5.11 -4.09 -11.99
N THR A 145 -5.84 -4.37 -10.91
CA THR A 145 -5.28 -4.58 -9.58
C THR A 145 -6.00 -5.73 -8.92
N ASN A 146 -5.32 -6.43 -8.02
CA ASN A 146 -5.95 -7.48 -7.23
C ASN A 146 -6.87 -6.81 -6.21
N ILE A 147 -8.08 -7.33 -6.05
CA ILE A 147 -9.06 -6.78 -5.10
C ILE A 147 -9.46 -7.88 -4.12
N SER A 148 -9.41 -7.56 -2.82
CA SER A 148 -9.99 -8.39 -1.78
C SER A 148 -11.08 -7.64 -1.02
N PHE A 149 -12.25 -8.25 -0.88
CA PHE A 149 -13.30 -7.83 0.05
C PHE A 149 -13.26 -8.76 1.25
N ILE A 150 -13.24 -8.20 2.47
CA ILE A 150 -13.16 -8.94 3.72
C ILE A 150 -14.38 -8.55 4.55
N PHE A 151 -15.31 -9.48 4.72
CA PHE A 151 -16.47 -9.39 5.61
C PHE A 151 -16.13 -10.04 6.96
N ASP A 152 -17.06 -9.99 7.92
CA ASP A 152 -16.85 -10.56 9.26
C ASP A 152 -16.51 -12.07 9.27
N SER A 153 -17.05 -12.83 8.31
CA SER A 153 -16.91 -14.30 8.24
C SER A 153 -16.57 -14.84 6.85
N HIS A 154 -16.41 -13.96 5.88
CA HIS A 154 -16.18 -14.35 4.50
C HIS A 154 -15.20 -13.39 3.84
N SER A 155 -14.48 -13.91 2.86
CA SER A 155 -13.62 -13.11 2.00
C SER A 155 -13.88 -13.41 0.53
N ILE A 156 -13.70 -12.39 -0.32
CA ILE A 156 -13.74 -12.51 -1.78
C ILE A 156 -12.41 -11.98 -2.28
N TYR A 157 -11.63 -12.82 -2.97
CA TYR A 157 -10.37 -12.42 -3.59
C TYR A 157 -10.44 -12.59 -5.10
N ILE A 158 -10.04 -11.54 -5.82
CA ILE A 158 -10.07 -11.51 -7.29
C ILE A 158 -8.72 -11.00 -7.80
N SER A 159 -8.04 -11.83 -8.59
CA SER A 159 -6.83 -11.40 -9.29
C SER A 159 -7.17 -10.52 -10.49
N ASP A 160 -6.32 -9.54 -10.78
CA ASP A 160 -6.35 -8.72 -11.99
C ASP A 160 -6.56 -9.53 -13.30
N LYS A 161 -5.96 -10.72 -13.38
CA LYS A 161 -6.08 -11.65 -14.53
C LYS A 161 -7.49 -12.24 -14.70
N GLU A 162 -8.28 -12.24 -13.65
CA GLU A 162 -9.58 -12.90 -13.61
C GLU A 162 -10.73 -11.96 -13.95
N TRP A 163 -10.47 -10.65 -14.05
CA TRP A 163 -11.49 -9.63 -14.30
C TRP A 163 -12.29 -9.89 -15.58
N GLY A 164 -11.62 -10.29 -16.66
CA GLY A 164 -12.28 -10.61 -17.94
C GLY A 164 -13.22 -11.81 -17.86
N SER A 165 -13.16 -12.61 -16.79
CA SER A 165 -14.07 -13.74 -16.55
C SER A 165 -15.30 -13.37 -15.72
N ILE A 166 -15.36 -12.15 -15.17
CA ILE A 166 -16.43 -11.68 -14.30
C ILE A 166 -17.30 -10.73 -15.13
N ASN A 167 -18.41 -11.24 -15.66
CA ASN A 167 -19.32 -10.47 -16.51
C ASN A 167 -20.64 -10.16 -15.79
N HIS A 168 -20.87 -10.80 -14.65
CA HIS A 168 -22.07 -10.64 -13.84
C HIS A 168 -21.75 -10.86 -12.37
N TRP A 169 -22.44 -10.17 -11.44
CA TRP A 169 -22.18 -10.29 -9.99
C TRP A 169 -22.24 -11.73 -9.46
N ARG A 170 -23.02 -12.61 -10.09
CA ARG A 170 -23.10 -14.04 -9.74
C ARG A 170 -21.78 -14.78 -9.94
N ASP A 171 -20.96 -14.32 -10.88
CA ASP A 171 -19.66 -14.92 -11.16
C ASP A 171 -18.70 -14.75 -9.96
N LEU A 172 -19.00 -13.80 -9.06
CA LEU A 172 -18.24 -13.61 -7.83
C LEU A 172 -18.43 -14.73 -6.80
N SER A 173 -19.52 -15.49 -6.88
CA SER A 173 -19.82 -16.58 -5.93
C SER A 173 -18.72 -17.66 -5.88
N LYS A 174 -17.99 -17.87 -6.98
CA LYS A 174 -16.90 -18.85 -7.07
C LYS A 174 -15.62 -18.43 -6.31
N TYR A 175 -15.55 -17.18 -5.88
CA TYR A 175 -14.40 -16.62 -5.14
C TYR A 175 -14.71 -16.40 -3.66
N VAL A 176 -15.93 -16.73 -3.20
CA VAL A 176 -16.32 -16.61 -1.81
C VAL A 176 -15.63 -17.70 -0.99
N MET A 177 -14.89 -17.27 0.02
CA MET A 177 -14.22 -18.13 1.01
C MET A 177 -14.84 -17.85 2.38
N GLU A 178 -15.10 -18.90 3.16
CA GLU A 178 -15.53 -18.78 4.56
C GLU A 178 -14.28 -18.75 5.45
N ASP A 179 -14.17 -17.72 6.29
CA ASP A 179 -13.02 -17.55 7.18
C ASP A 179 -13.25 -18.42 8.42
N SER A 180 -12.38 -19.42 8.61
CA SER A 180 -12.44 -20.42 9.69
C SER A 180 -11.89 -19.93 11.03
#